data_AF-A0A521PX68-F1
#
_entry.id   AF-A0A521PX68-F1
#
_cell.length_a   1.000
_cell.length_b   1.000
_cell.length_c   1.000
_cell.angle_alpha   90.00
_cell.angle_beta   90.00
_cell.angle_gamma   90.00
#
_symmetry.space_group_name_H-M   'P 1'
#
loop_
_entity.id
_entity.type
_entity.pdbx_description
1 polymer ?
#
loop_
_entity_poly.entity_id
_entity_poly.type
_entity_poly.pdbx_seq_one_letter_code
_entity_poly.pdbx_strand_id
1 'polypeptide(L)'
;MHAIARSCTTIEDDIQKQNQITGSGISPDITSDIGSLTLASVRSVRDEMISRADIVYHGSTTLNGGTLGTRDAPKITYVDDTLVLEGNVTGVGFLIVDKDFEVKGNFTYEGIILVGICPTCPGRIHGTGNAKMYGATVLANPTSSHDEEARIENMTGNSSIYYSTYGIDLALKRTFKTVGWQELMN
;
A
#
# COMPACT_ATOMS: atom_id res chain seq x y z
N MET A 1 -19.95 4.52 1.40
CA MET A 1 -18.92 5.24 2.18
C MET A 1 -17.73 4.30 2.27
N HIS A 2 -16.56 4.72 1.79
CA HIS A 2 -15.38 3.88 1.61
C HIS A 2 -14.58 3.74 2.92
N ALA A 3 -14.16 2.53 3.25
CA ALA A 3 -12.87 2.29 3.90
C ALA A 3 -12.30 0.93 3.46
N ILE A 4 -11.01 0.95 3.15
CA ILE A 4 -10.19 -0.19 2.72
C ILE A 4 -9.57 -0.86 3.94
N ALA A 5 -9.80 -2.16 4.08
CA ALA A 5 -8.89 -3.15 4.65
C ALA A 5 -9.43 -4.55 4.29
N ARG A 6 -8.63 -5.42 3.66
CA ARG A 6 -8.88 -6.87 3.78
C ARG A 6 -7.60 -7.61 4.10
N SER A 7 -7.67 -8.18 5.29
CA SER A 7 -6.89 -9.29 5.81
C SER A 7 -6.99 -10.49 4.88
N CYS A 8 -5.84 -11.12 4.71
CA CYS A 8 -5.64 -12.54 4.45
C CYS A 8 -6.77 -13.40 5.02
N THR A 9 -7.17 -14.42 4.28
CA THR A 9 -7.75 -15.67 4.80
C THR A 9 -6.96 -16.09 6.04
N THR A 10 -7.51 -15.70 7.17
CA THR A 10 -7.42 -16.49 8.37
C THR A 10 -8.59 -17.44 8.24
N ILE A 11 -8.31 -18.70 8.52
CA ILE A 11 -9.28 -19.70 9.01
C ILE A 11 -10.45 -18.93 9.63
N GLU A 12 -11.69 -19.17 9.20
CA GLU A 12 -12.88 -18.41 9.63
C GLU A 12 -13.01 -18.27 11.17
N ASP A 13 -12.28 -19.08 11.93
CA ASP A 13 -12.14 -19.02 13.38
C ASP A 13 -11.20 -17.93 13.95
N ASP A 14 -10.25 -17.36 13.20
CA ASP A 14 -9.33 -16.32 13.71
C ASP A 14 -9.79 -14.88 13.41
N ILE A 15 -10.80 -14.70 12.56
CA ILE A 15 -11.59 -13.45 12.46
C ILE A 15 -12.48 -13.27 13.71
N GLN A 16 -12.43 -14.18 14.68
CA GLN A 16 -13.12 -14.00 15.98
C GLN A 16 -12.34 -13.16 17.00
N LYS A 17 -11.12 -12.69 16.69
CA LYS A 17 -10.45 -11.68 17.54
C LYS A 17 -10.96 -10.27 17.20
N GLN A 18 -12.24 -10.03 17.49
CA GLN A 18 -12.93 -8.73 17.38
C GLN A 18 -12.19 -7.56 18.07
N ASN A 19 -11.24 -7.86 18.95
CA ASN A 19 -10.45 -6.87 19.69
C ASN A 19 -9.23 -6.32 18.93
N GLN A 20 -8.92 -6.80 17.72
CA GLN A 20 -7.75 -6.34 16.95
C GLN A 20 -8.10 -5.52 15.70
N ILE A 21 -9.39 -5.34 15.41
CA ILE A 21 -9.87 -4.46 14.35
C ILE A 21 -10.68 -3.33 15.00
N THR A 22 -10.00 -2.23 15.33
CA THR A 22 -10.64 -1.06 15.93
C THR A 22 -11.06 -0.08 14.83
N GLY A 23 -12.36 -0.05 14.53
CA GLY A 23 -12.98 1.03 13.75
C GLY A 23 -13.13 2.30 14.59
N SER A 24 -12.85 3.46 14.03
CA SER A 24 -13.11 4.76 14.66
C SER A 24 -14.60 5.11 14.54
N GLY A 25 -15.45 4.39 15.28
CA GLY A 25 -16.91 4.51 15.19
C GLY A 25 -17.59 3.18 14.84
N ILE A 26 -18.82 3.03 15.31
CA ILE A 26 -19.73 1.87 15.18
C ILE A 26 -19.45 0.96 13.98
N SER A 27 -19.06 -0.28 14.28
CA SER A 27 -18.74 -1.39 13.36
C SER A 27 -17.65 -1.07 12.32
N PRO A 28 -16.50 -1.77 12.30
CA PRO A 28 -15.60 -1.65 11.17
C PRO A 28 -16.33 -2.01 9.87
N ASP A 29 -16.28 -1.12 8.87
CA ASP A 29 -16.86 -1.31 7.54
C ASP A 29 -16.06 -2.36 6.76
N ILE A 30 -16.30 -3.63 7.06
CA ILE A 30 -15.72 -4.78 6.36
C ILE A 30 -16.76 -5.28 5.35
N THR A 31 -16.57 -5.00 4.05
CA THR A 31 -17.42 -5.57 2.97
C THR A 31 -16.65 -6.63 2.18
N SER A 32 -17.30 -7.75 1.84
CA SER A 32 -16.76 -8.83 0.98
C SER A 32 -17.17 -8.69 -0.47
N ASP A 33 -18.01 -7.71 -0.79
CA ASP A 33 -18.59 -7.56 -2.12
C ASP A 33 -17.88 -6.44 -2.88
N ILE A 34 -17.06 -6.84 -3.83
CA ILE A 34 -16.25 -5.95 -4.67
C ILE A 34 -16.77 -6.08 -6.10
N GLY A 35 -17.78 -5.29 -6.43
CA GLY A 35 -18.19 -5.12 -7.83
C GLY A 35 -17.02 -4.57 -8.66
N SER A 36 -16.49 -5.38 -9.58
CA SER A 36 -15.62 -5.06 -10.72
C SER A 36 -14.10 -4.82 -10.53
N LEU A 37 -13.54 -4.70 -9.32
CA LEU A 37 -12.08 -4.57 -9.15
C LEU A 37 -11.40 -5.95 -9.22
N THR A 38 -10.72 -6.22 -10.33
CA THR A 38 -9.97 -7.46 -10.54
C THR A 38 -8.47 -7.25 -10.28
N LEU A 39 -7.73 -8.31 -9.97
CA LEU A 39 -6.26 -8.27 -9.91
C LEU A 39 -5.64 -7.73 -11.21
N ALA A 40 -6.28 -7.99 -12.35
CA ALA A 40 -5.87 -7.43 -13.64
C ALA A 40 -5.98 -5.89 -13.66
N SER A 41 -7.07 -5.33 -13.13
CA SER A 41 -7.25 -3.87 -13.04
C SER A 41 -6.22 -3.22 -12.13
N VAL A 42 -5.91 -3.82 -10.97
CA VAL A 42 -4.86 -3.31 -10.07
C VAL A 42 -3.48 -3.43 -10.71
N ARG A 43 -3.22 -4.52 -11.44
CA ARG A 43 -1.98 -4.67 -12.23
C ARG A 43 -1.83 -3.58 -13.28
N SER A 44 -2.89 -3.24 -14.01
CA SER A 44 -2.85 -2.14 -14.97
C SER A 44 -2.48 -0.81 -14.32
N VAL A 45 -3.04 -0.51 -13.13
CA VAL A 45 -2.66 0.67 -12.36
C VAL A 45 -1.19 0.60 -11.93
N ARG A 46 -0.71 -0.55 -11.44
CA ARG A 46 0.70 -0.77 -11.11
C ARG A 46 1.60 -0.46 -12.31
N ASP A 47 1.33 -1.10 -13.45
CA ASP A 47 2.14 -0.99 -14.66
C ASP A 47 2.18 0.46 -15.16
N GLU A 48 1.04 1.17 -15.14
CA GLU A 48 0.99 2.58 -15.48
C GLU A 48 1.85 3.43 -14.52
N MET A 49 1.78 3.18 -13.21
CA MET A 49 2.55 3.96 -12.24
C MET A 49 4.04 3.67 -12.33
N ILE A 50 4.44 2.42 -12.55
CA ILE A 50 5.85 2.05 -12.79
C ILE A 50 6.41 2.82 -13.98
N SER A 51 5.64 2.97 -15.07
CA SER A 51 6.08 3.73 -16.25
C SER A 51 6.34 5.22 -15.97
N ARG A 52 5.85 5.73 -14.84
CA ARG A 52 5.98 7.13 -14.39
C ARG A 52 6.81 7.27 -13.11
N ALA A 53 7.50 6.21 -12.69
CA ALA A 53 8.26 6.19 -11.44
C ALA A 53 9.33 7.30 -11.40
N ASP A 54 9.37 8.05 -10.31
CA ASP A 54 10.40 9.07 -10.05
C ASP A 54 11.68 8.44 -9.48
N ILE A 55 11.51 7.34 -8.73
CA ILE A 55 12.59 6.59 -8.10
C ILE A 55 12.40 5.12 -8.42
N VAL A 56 13.43 4.49 -8.98
CA VAL A 56 13.44 3.06 -9.29
C VAL A 56 14.64 2.42 -8.64
N TYR A 57 14.40 1.37 -7.86
CA TYR A 57 15.41 0.51 -7.30
C TYR A 57 15.34 -0.86 -7.96
N HIS A 58 16.51 -1.36 -8.35
CA HIS A 58 16.66 -2.67 -8.99
C HIS A 58 17.31 -3.66 -8.02
N GLY A 59 16.67 -4.83 -7.88
CA GLY A 59 17.07 -5.87 -6.94
C GLY A 59 16.68 -5.56 -5.49
N SER A 60 17.01 -6.51 -4.61
CA SER A 60 16.71 -6.38 -3.18
C SER A 60 17.34 -5.11 -2.60
N THR A 61 16.51 -4.28 -1.99
CA THR A 61 16.87 -2.92 -1.59
C THR A 61 16.65 -2.71 -0.10
N THR A 62 17.69 -2.25 0.60
CA THR A 62 17.60 -1.79 1.99
C THR A 62 17.82 -0.29 2.08
N LEU A 63 16.85 0.45 2.62
CA LEU A 63 16.98 1.88 2.88
C LEU A 63 17.16 2.13 4.37
N ASN A 64 18.32 2.64 4.79
CA ASN A 64 18.59 2.99 6.18
C ASN A 64 18.32 4.48 6.41
N GLY A 65 17.03 4.82 6.50
CA GLY A 65 16.52 6.18 6.59
C GLY A 65 16.34 6.89 5.25
N GLY A 66 15.56 7.96 5.25
CA GLY A 66 15.35 8.83 4.08
C GLY A 66 13.90 9.26 3.86
N THR A 67 13.66 9.95 2.75
CA THR A 67 12.34 10.50 2.40
C THR A 67 11.94 10.13 0.97
N LEU A 68 10.88 9.33 0.84
CA LEU A 68 10.29 8.84 -0.41
C LEU A 68 9.16 9.75 -0.89
N GLY A 69 9.48 11.03 -1.09
CA GLY A 69 8.51 12.09 -1.44
C GLY A 69 8.00 12.88 -0.23
N THR A 70 7.45 14.05 -0.50
CA THR A 70 6.89 14.98 0.51
C THR A 70 5.47 15.38 0.12
N ARG A 71 4.73 16.03 1.03
CA ARG A 71 3.38 16.52 0.71
C ARG A 71 3.37 17.52 -0.45
N ASP A 72 4.40 18.35 -0.55
CA ASP A 72 4.54 19.34 -1.63
C ASP A 72 5.08 18.72 -2.94
N ALA A 73 5.83 17.63 -2.83
CA ALA A 73 6.41 16.92 -3.96
C ALA A 73 6.24 15.39 -3.77
N PRO A 74 5.01 14.87 -3.90
CA PRO A 74 4.75 13.43 -3.80
C PRO A 74 5.47 12.69 -4.93
N LYS A 75 5.99 11.50 -4.63
CA LYS A 75 6.79 10.71 -5.58
C LYS A 75 6.20 9.32 -5.81
N ILE A 76 6.47 8.77 -6.98
CA ILE A 76 6.26 7.37 -7.30
C ILE A 76 7.60 6.64 -7.09
N THR A 77 7.66 5.81 -6.06
CA THR A 77 8.82 4.95 -5.73
C THR A 77 8.50 3.52 -6.12
N TYR A 78 9.38 2.91 -6.92
CA TYR A 78 9.26 1.53 -7.36
C TYR A 78 10.49 0.73 -6.97
N VAL A 79 10.26 -0.48 -6.45
CA VAL A 79 11.25 -1.51 -6.16
C VAL A 79 10.81 -2.78 -6.87
N ASP A 80 11.63 -3.28 -7.80
CA ASP A 80 11.33 -4.47 -8.61
C ASP A 80 11.58 -5.81 -7.88
N ASP A 81 11.97 -5.73 -6.61
CA ASP A 81 12.25 -6.85 -5.71
C ASP A 81 11.77 -6.53 -4.28
N THR A 82 12.31 -7.22 -3.27
CA THR A 82 12.05 -6.97 -1.85
C THR A 82 12.60 -5.62 -1.39
N LEU A 83 11.80 -4.88 -0.62
CA LEU A 83 12.18 -3.65 0.05
C LEU A 83 12.26 -3.86 1.56
N VAL A 84 13.41 -3.50 2.16
CA VAL A 84 13.61 -3.42 3.61
C VAL A 84 13.84 -1.97 4.01
N LEU A 85 12.99 -1.43 4.88
CA LEU A 85 13.14 -0.08 5.44
C LEU A 85 13.71 -0.17 6.85
N GLU A 86 14.89 0.40 7.05
CA GLU A 86 15.56 0.48 8.34
C GLU A 86 15.63 1.94 8.83
N GLY A 87 15.72 2.14 10.15
CA GLY A 87 15.90 3.47 10.73
C GLY A 87 14.64 4.33 10.66
N ASN A 88 14.76 5.58 10.19
CA ASN A 88 13.65 6.54 10.11
C ASN A 88 13.36 6.88 8.65
N VAL A 89 12.31 6.28 8.08
CA VAL A 89 11.88 6.51 6.70
C VAL A 89 10.52 7.19 6.67
N THR A 90 10.41 8.26 5.90
CA THR A 90 9.13 8.93 5.61
C THR A 90 8.83 8.92 4.12
N GLY A 91 7.57 9.10 3.72
CA GLY A 91 7.26 9.24 2.29
C GLY A 91 5.83 9.66 2.01
N VAL A 92 5.62 10.17 0.79
CA VAL A 92 4.32 10.58 0.30
C VAL A 92 4.22 10.25 -1.19
N GLY A 93 3.13 9.61 -1.60
CA GLY A 93 2.84 9.32 -3.01
C GLY A 93 2.49 7.85 -3.28
N PHE A 94 3.13 7.27 -4.29
CA PHE A 94 3.00 5.84 -4.59
C PHE A 94 4.24 5.09 -4.13
N LEU A 95 4.06 4.00 -3.40
CA LEU A 95 5.12 3.04 -3.09
C LEU A 95 4.73 1.70 -3.71
N ILE A 96 5.55 1.22 -4.64
CA ILE A 96 5.31 -0.03 -5.36
C ILE A 96 6.48 -0.97 -5.06
N VAL A 97 6.18 -2.13 -4.50
CA VAL A 97 7.15 -3.17 -4.17
C VAL A 97 6.67 -4.45 -4.84
N ASP A 98 7.43 -4.97 -5.79
CA ASP A 98 6.99 -6.16 -6.52
C ASP A 98 7.00 -7.39 -5.63
N LYS A 99 7.91 -7.50 -4.64
CA LYS A 99 7.96 -8.63 -3.69
C LYS A 99 7.62 -8.24 -2.25
N ASP A 100 8.40 -8.73 -1.29
CA ASP A 100 8.19 -8.52 0.14
C ASP A 100 8.51 -7.08 0.55
N PHE A 101 7.72 -6.55 1.47
CA PHE A 101 7.90 -5.25 2.07
C PHE A 101 8.11 -5.39 3.59
N GLU A 102 9.35 -5.13 4.03
CA GLU A 102 9.76 -5.25 5.41
C GLU A 102 10.05 -3.89 6.06
N VAL A 103 9.54 -3.66 7.27
CA VAL A 103 9.84 -2.46 8.06
C VAL A 103 10.58 -2.82 9.35
N LYS A 104 11.76 -2.24 9.56
CA LYS A 104 12.65 -2.39 10.72
C LYS A 104 12.99 -1.02 11.32
N GLY A 105 12.05 -0.42 12.03
CA GLY A 105 12.23 0.91 12.62
C GLY A 105 10.99 1.79 12.53
N ASN A 106 11.19 3.09 12.33
CA ASN A 106 10.11 4.06 12.19
C ASN A 106 9.83 4.32 10.72
N PHE A 107 8.62 3.99 10.28
CA PHE A 107 8.14 4.27 8.93
C PHE A 107 6.87 5.10 9.02
N THR A 108 6.80 6.21 8.28
CA THR A 108 5.55 6.98 8.14
C THR A 108 5.30 7.29 6.67
N TYR A 109 4.17 6.83 6.15
CA TYR A 109 3.85 6.99 4.74
C TYR A 109 2.43 7.48 4.53
N GLU A 110 2.26 8.46 3.64
CA GLU A 110 0.95 8.99 3.24
C GLU A 110 0.74 8.75 1.74
N GLY A 111 -0.13 7.83 1.36
CA GLY A 111 -0.26 7.49 -0.05
C GLY A 111 -0.86 6.13 -0.37
N ILE A 112 -0.57 5.65 -1.57
CA ILE A 112 -0.98 4.34 -2.05
C ILE A 112 0.23 3.41 -2.05
N ILE A 113 0.11 2.29 -1.35
CA ILE A 113 1.15 1.26 -1.26
C ILE A 113 0.65 0.01 -1.99
N LEU A 114 1.42 -0.45 -2.99
CA LEU A 114 1.15 -1.65 -3.77
C LEU A 114 2.27 -2.66 -3.50
N VAL A 115 1.93 -3.84 -3.00
CA VAL A 115 2.89 -4.90 -2.68
C VAL A 115 2.49 -6.21 -3.34
N GLY A 116 3.41 -6.88 -4.03
CA GLY A 116 3.14 -8.20 -4.62
C GLY A 116 2.21 -8.18 -5.85
N ILE A 117 1.99 -7.02 -6.47
CA ILE A 117 1.02 -6.84 -7.56
C ILE A 117 1.60 -7.26 -8.94
N CYS A 118 2.47 -8.26 -9.01
CA CYS A 118 3.04 -8.77 -10.27
C CYS A 118 2.45 -10.15 -10.61
N PRO A 119 2.62 -10.72 -11.82
CA PRO A 119 2.07 -12.04 -12.16
C PRO A 119 2.56 -13.19 -11.28
N THR A 120 3.83 -13.16 -10.87
CA THR A 120 4.53 -14.27 -10.22
C THR A 120 5.36 -13.82 -9.02
N CYS A 121 4.97 -12.74 -8.33
CA CYS A 121 5.75 -12.22 -7.22
C CYS A 121 5.13 -12.62 -5.88
N PRO A 122 5.93 -13.13 -4.93
CA PRO A 122 5.46 -13.26 -3.56
C PRO A 122 5.20 -11.88 -2.98
N GLY A 123 4.06 -11.69 -2.32
CA GLY A 123 3.75 -10.44 -1.64
C GLY A 123 3.50 -10.68 -0.17
N ARG A 124 4.38 -10.12 0.67
CA ARG A 124 4.23 -10.12 2.13
C ARG A 124 4.57 -8.75 2.70
N ILE A 125 3.83 -8.34 3.73
CA ILE A 125 4.21 -7.18 4.55
C ILE A 125 4.52 -7.68 5.95
N HIS A 126 5.71 -7.40 6.46
CA HIS A 126 6.09 -7.74 7.84
C HIS A 126 7.05 -6.71 8.43
N GLY A 127 7.28 -6.78 9.74
CA GLY A 127 8.23 -5.87 10.34
C GLY A 127 8.31 -5.88 11.85
N THR A 128 9.33 -5.20 12.33
CA THR A 128 9.57 -4.92 13.74
C THR A 128 9.76 -3.40 13.89
N GLY A 129 8.87 -2.71 14.60
CA GLY A 129 8.99 -1.25 14.80
C GLY A 129 7.68 -0.47 14.86
N ASN A 130 7.75 0.80 14.45
CA ASN A 130 6.63 1.76 14.42
C ASN A 130 6.35 2.16 12.97
N ALA A 131 5.49 1.40 12.29
CA ALA A 131 5.04 1.73 10.95
C ALA A 131 3.66 2.40 11.00
N LYS A 132 3.54 3.62 10.47
CA LYS A 132 2.27 4.33 10.31
C LYS A 132 2.02 4.57 8.83
N MET A 133 1.02 3.89 8.29
CA MET A 133 0.61 4.05 6.89
C MET A 133 -0.75 4.72 6.84
N TYR A 134 -0.87 5.82 6.10
CA TYR A 134 -2.09 6.58 5.92
C TYR A 134 -2.46 6.61 4.44
N GLY A 135 -3.51 5.91 4.04
CA GLY A 135 -3.97 5.93 2.65
C GLY A 135 -4.61 4.62 2.23
N ALA A 136 -4.14 4.04 1.13
CA ALA A 136 -4.59 2.73 0.67
C ALA A 136 -3.41 1.77 0.56
N THR A 137 -3.54 0.59 1.14
CA THR A 137 -2.57 -0.50 0.95
C THR A 137 -3.26 -1.61 0.19
N VAL A 138 -2.67 -2.03 -0.93
CA VAL A 138 -3.11 -3.17 -1.72
C VAL A 138 -2.00 -4.19 -1.72
N LEU A 139 -2.34 -5.40 -1.28
CA LEU A 139 -1.43 -6.53 -1.20
C LEU A 139 -2.00 -7.67 -2.04
N ALA A 140 -1.17 -8.28 -2.89
CA ALA A 140 -1.50 -9.52 -3.57
C ALA A 140 -0.35 -10.51 -3.40
N ASN A 141 -0.65 -11.80 -3.42
CA ASN A 141 0.34 -12.86 -3.47
C ASN A 141 -0.09 -13.90 -4.50
N PRO A 142 0.16 -13.65 -5.79
CA PRO A 142 -0.24 -14.56 -6.86
C PRO A 142 0.64 -15.81 -6.97
N THR A 143 1.68 -15.95 -6.14
CA THR A 143 2.50 -17.16 -6.05
C THR A 143 2.37 -17.83 -4.69
N SER A 144 2.09 -19.12 -4.67
CA SER A 144 1.99 -19.93 -3.44
C SER A 144 3.35 -20.20 -2.76
N SER A 145 4.39 -19.37 -2.95
CA SER A 145 5.72 -19.61 -2.37
C SER A 145 5.81 -19.30 -0.87
N HIS A 146 4.79 -18.64 -0.31
CA HIS A 146 4.58 -18.43 1.12
C HIS A 146 3.11 -18.74 1.42
N ASP A 147 2.85 -19.75 2.25
CA ASP A 147 1.55 -20.16 2.82
C ASP A 147 0.32 -19.60 2.07
N GLU A 148 0.20 -20.00 0.80
CA GLU A 148 -0.93 -19.91 -0.16
C GLU A 148 -1.69 -18.57 -0.32
N GLU A 149 -1.39 -17.52 0.45
CA GLU A 149 -2.25 -16.34 0.60
C GLU A 149 -1.44 -15.04 0.74
N ALA A 150 -2.07 -13.92 0.41
CA ALA A 150 -1.48 -12.59 0.60
C ALA A 150 -1.54 -12.19 2.08
N ARG A 151 -0.37 -12.05 2.73
CA ARG A 151 -0.28 -11.94 4.20
C ARG A 151 0.41 -10.66 4.68
N ILE A 152 -0.22 -10.01 5.67
CA ILE A 152 0.44 -9.06 6.55
C ILE A 152 0.82 -9.84 7.81
N GLU A 153 2.08 -10.21 7.95
CA GLU A 153 2.56 -11.05 9.05
C GLU A 153 3.25 -10.23 10.14
N ASN A 154 2.93 -10.53 11.40
CA ASN A 154 3.69 -10.16 12.59
C ASN A 154 4.37 -8.78 12.52
N MET A 155 3.58 -7.72 12.32
CA MET A 155 4.05 -6.35 12.53
C MET A 155 4.21 -6.11 14.04
N THR A 156 5.34 -6.55 14.58
CA THR A 156 5.63 -6.41 16.02
C THR A 156 6.03 -4.97 16.33
N GLY A 157 5.52 -4.42 17.44
CA GLY A 157 5.69 -3.00 17.82
C GLY A 157 4.39 -2.21 17.74
N ASN A 158 4.47 -0.89 17.53
CA ASN A 158 3.32 0.01 17.48
C ASN A 158 3.05 0.44 16.04
N SER A 159 2.63 -0.54 15.22
CA SER A 159 2.35 -0.34 13.81
C SER A 159 0.85 -0.26 13.54
N SER A 160 0.45 0.55 12.56
CA SER A 160 -0.95 0.76 12.21
C SER A 160 -1.09 1.16 10.73
N ILE A 161 -2.13 0.65 10.09
CA ILE A 161 -2.54 1.02 8.74
C ILE A 161 -3.91 1.70 8.87
N TYR A 162 -3.99 2.95 8.43
CA TYR A 162 -5.20 3.76 8.46
C TYR A 162 -5.65 4.06 7.04
N TYR A 163 -6.91 3.77 6.73
CA TYR A 163 -7.51 4.30 5.51
C TYR A 163 -7.55 5.84 5.58
N SER A 164 -7.00 6.51 4.57
CA SER A 164 -6.95 7.98 4.52
C SER A 164 -7.22 8.50 3.12
N THR A 165 -8.36 9.14 2.93
CA THR A 165 -8.70 9.82 1.67
C THR A 165 -7.73 10.95 1.35
N TYR A 166 -7.20 11.62 2.37
CA TYR A 166 -6.17 12.66 2.21
C TYR A 166 -4.85 12.09 1.66
N GLY A 167 -4.38 10.97 2.20
CA GLY A 167 -3.18 10.29 1.70
C GLY A 167 -3.36 9.82 0.25
N ILE A 168 -4.53 9.27 -0.07
CA ILE A 168 -4.90 8.87 -1.43
C ILE A 168 -4.91 10.08 -2.38
N ASP A 169 -5.52 11.19 -1.98
CA ASP A 169 -5.56 12.43 -2.78
C ASP A 169 -4.15 12.99 -3.06
N LEU A 170 -3.24 12.95 -2.08
CA LEU A 170 -1.84 13.34 -2.28
C LEU A 170 -1.14 12.47 -3.33
N ALA A 171 -1.37 11.15 -3.31
CA ALA A 171 -0.84 10.24 -4.32
C ALA A 171 -1.43 10.53 -5.72
N LEU A 172 -2.76 10.73 -5.81
CA LEU A 172 -3.45 10.95 -7.08
C LEU A 172 -3.13 12.31 -7.73
N LYS A 173 -2.92 13.37 -6.95
CA LYS A 173 -2.53 14.71 -7.44
C LYS A 173 -1.25 14.69 -8.26
N ARG A 174 -0.34 13.75 -8.00
CA ARG A 174 0.88 13.55 -8.80
C ARG A 174 0.59 12.97 -10.17
N THR A 175 -0.41 12.10 -10.25
CA THR A 175 -0.67 11.22 -11.38
C THR A 175 -1.69 11.81 -12.36
N PHE A 176 -2.74 12.44 -11.84
CA PHE A 176 -3.85 12.98 -12.62
C PHE A 176 -3.88 14.50 -12.51
N LYS A 177 -3.69 15.18 -13.63
CA LYS A 177 -4.00 16.60 -13.75
C LYS A 177 -5.39 16.73 -14.35
N THR A 178 -6.36 17.15 -13.54
CA THR A 178 -7.70 17.45 -14.04
C THR A 178 -7.62 18.67 -14.96
N VAL A 179 -7.91 18.47 -16.24
CA VAL A 179 -8.07 19.57 -17.20
C VAL A 179 -9.56 19.71 -17.45
N GLY A 180 -10.16 20.77 -16.89
CA GLY A 180 -11.54 21.14 -17.16
C GLY A 180 -11.59 22.18 -18.27
N TRP A 181 -12.50 21.99 -19.23
CA TRP A 181 -12.85 23.02 -20.21
C TRP A 181 -14.35 23.33 -20.08
N GLN A 182 -14.71 24.60 -20.17
CA GLN A 182 -16.09 25.07 -20.15
C GLN A 182 -16.37 25.73 -21.52
N GLU A 183 -17.34 25.20 -22.27
CA GLU A 183 -17.93 25.92 -23.41
C GLU A 183 -18.53 27.23 -22.88
N LEU A 184 -18.04 28.38 -23.35
CA LEU A 184 -18.79 29.63 -23.23
C LEU A 184 -19.73 29.69 -24.43
N MET A 185 -21.03 29.49 -24.19
CA MET A 185 -22.05 29.76 -25.21
C MET A 185 -22.09 31.28 -25.47
N ASN A 186 -21.87 31.67 -26.72
CA ASN A 186 -22.09 33.04 -27.20
C ASN A 186 -23.58 33.35 -27.35
#